data_AF-A0A090LN03-F1
#
_entry.id   AF-A0A090LN03-F1
#
_cell.length_a   1.000
_cell.length_b   1.000
_cell.length_c   1.000
_cell.angle_alpha   90.00
_cell.angle_beta   90.00
_cell.angle_gamma   90.00
#
_symmetry.space_group_name_H-M   'P 1'
#
loop_
_entity.id
_entity.type
_entity.pdbx_description
1 polymer ?
#
loop_
_entity_poly.entity_id
_entity_poly.type
_entity_poly.pdbx_seq_one_letter_code
_entity_poly.pdbx_strand_id
1 'polypeptide(L)'
;MILLKNFFLILFISGHLIFKGNGIKLKCTRFFGKRPPCYLYVDLIKGDFLSKAKCCLSSKLLYELQQKSIASYSSTRYLEVMNGFIKGRIDQKSTKQICRNLHIRYHYPTYIHIYSVYPRTTEEKRLYKYVHPSRFDFLRIFRRS
;
A
#
# COMPACT_ATOMS: atom_id res chain seq x y z
N MET A 1 -29.31 7.30 23.80
CA MET A 1 -28.38 7.99 22.87
C MET A 1 -26.90 7.62 23.02
N ILE A 2 -26.42 7.18 24.19
CA ILE A 2 -25.00 6.81 24.40
C ILE A 2 -24.60 5.52 23.67
N LEU A 3 -25.51 4.54 23.60
CA LEU A 3 -25.28 3.26 22.92
C LEU A 3 -25.01 3.42 21.40
N LEU A 4 -25.75 4.29 20.72
CA LEU A 4 -25.57 4.55 19.28
C LEU A 4 -24.21 5.21 18.99
N LYS A 5 -23.78 6.10 19.88
CA LYS A 5 -22.50 6.83 19.77
C LYS A 5 -21.31 5.88 19.95
N ASN A 6 -21.41 4.94 20.89
CA ASN A 6 -20.40 3.90 21.10
C ASN A 6 -20.37 2.89 19.93
N PHE A 7 -21.52 2.55 19.35
CA PHE A 7 -21.59 1.68 18.18
C PHE A 7 -20.91 2.31 16.96
N PHE A 8 -21.13 3.60 16.72
CA PHE A 8 -20.41 4.36 15.68
C PHE A 8 -18.91 4.40 15.94
N LEU A 9 -18.49 4.59 17.20
CA LEU A 9 -17.06 4.62 17.56
C LEU A 9 -16.38 3.27 17.32
N ILE A 10 -17.05 2.17 17.68
CA ILE A 10 -16.57 0.80 17.46
C ILE A 10 -16.53 0.46 15.97
N LEU A 11 -17.52 0.87 15.17
CA LEU A 11 -17.51 0.74 13.71
C LEU A 11 -16.42 1.57 13.04
N PHE A 12 -16.13 2.77 13.57
CA PHE A 12 -15.07 3.64 13.05
C PHE A 12 -13.69 3.06 13.36
N ILE A 13 -13.48 2.56 14.58
CA ILE A 13 -12.22 1.94 15.01
C ILE A 13 -12.01 0.60 14.30
N SER A 14 -13.05 -0.23 14.14
CA SER A 14 -12.96 -1.52 13.44
C SER A 14 -12.86 -1.36 11.91
N GLY A 15 -13.49 -0.35 11.31
CA GLY A 15 -13.27 0.03 9.91
C GLY A 15 -11.85 0.55 9.64
N HIS A 16 -11.17 1.02 10.67
CA HIS A 16 -9.76 1.37 10.69
C HIS A 16 -8.87 0.24 11.22
N LEU A 17 -9.25 -1.03 11.02
CA LEU A 17 -8.34 -2.18 11.05
C LEU A 17 -7.20 -1.94 10.04
N ILE A 18 -6.26 -1.10 10.46
CA ILE A 18 -4.93 -0.93 9.91
C ILE A 18 -4.26 -2.26 10.21
N PHE A 19 -4.35 -3.18 9.27
CA PHE A 19 -3.43 -4.31 9.21
C PHE A 19 -2.02 -3.68 9.18
N LYS A 20 -1.38 -3.62 10.34
CA LYS A 20 0.05 -3.35 10.49
C LYS A 20 0.78 -4.60 10.00
N GLY A 21 0.74 -4.86 8.69
CA GLY A 21 1.66 -5.80 8.07
C GLY A 21 3.02 -5.12 7.96
N ASN A 22 4.09 -5.77 8.40
CA ASN A 22 5.47 -5.36 8.18
C ASN A 22 5.65 -4.95 6.70
N GLY A 23 5.70 -3.64 6.43
CA GLY A 23 5.89 -3.10 5.09
C GLY A 23 4.67 -3.07 4.16
N ILE A 24 3.46 -3.48 4.57
CA ILE A 24 2.30 -3.55 3.65
C ILE A 24 1.13 -2.71 4.15
N LYS A 25 0.57 -1.84 3.29
CA LYS A 25 -0.63 -1.04 3.59
C LYS A 25 -1.54 -0.83 2.38
N LEU A 26 -2.84 -1.03 2.56
CA LEU A 26 -3.85 -0.64 1.57
C LEU A 26 -4.39 0.77 1.86
N LYS A 27 -4.45 1.63 0.84
CA LYS A 27 -5.22 2.88 0.89
C LYS A 27 -6.10 3.04 -0.32
N CYS A 28 -7.36 3.38 -0.08
CA CYS A 28 -8.27 3.84 -1.11
C CYS A 28 -8.42 5.35 -0.93
N THR A 29 -8.23 6.11 -2.00
CA THR A 29 -8.68 7.51 -1.97
C THR A 29 -10.20 7.49 -1.78
N ARG A 30 -10.81 8.46 -1.11
CA ARG A 30 -12.26 8.61 -1.10
C ARG A 30 -12.55 9.78 -2.00
N PHE A 31 -13.12 9.53 -3.18
CA PHE A 31 -13.55 10.60 -4.08
C PHE A 31 -15.06 10.49 -4.24
N PHE A 32 -15.77 11.61 -4.02
CA PHE A 32 -17.23 11.69 -4.08
C PHE A 32 -17.76 11.03 -5.37
N GLY A 33 -18.62 10.01 -5.22
CA GLY A 33 -19.44 9.43 -6.30
C GLY A 33 -18.78 8.46 -7.27
N LYS A 34 -17.44 8.32 -7.31
CA LYS A 34 -16.75 7.32 -8.17
C LYS A 34 -16.00 6.31 -7.30
N ARG A 35 -16.06 5.01 -7.63
CA ARG A 35 -15.20 3.99 -6.98
C ARG A 35 -13.75 4.26 -7.37
N PRO A 36 -12.95 4.88 -6.49
CA PRO A 36 -11.62 5.31 -6.86
C PRO A 36 -10.65 4.12 -6.78
N PRO A 37 -9.52 4.18 -7.49
CA PRO A 37 -8.52 3.14 -7.38
C PRO A 37 -7.93 3.08 -5.98
N CYS A 38 -7.73 1.87 -5.47
CA CYS A 38 -6.97 1.64 -4.25
C CYS A 38 -5.50 1.38 -4.61
N TYR A 39 -4.61 1.70 -3.69
CA TYR A 39 -3.19 1.44 -3.79
C TYR A 39 -2.76 0.53 -2.64
N LEU A 40 -2.17 -0.60 -3.00
CA LEU A 40 -1.48 -1.50 -2.08
C LEU A 40 -0.02 -1.09 -2.02
N TYR A 41 0.32 -0.33 -0.98
CA TYR A 41 1.67 0.09 -0.68
C TYR A 41 2.48 -1.06 -0.10
N VAL A 42 3.58 -1.42 -0.73
CA VAL A 42 4.45 -2.52 -0.33
C VAL A 42 5.89 -2.08 -0.22
N ASP A 43 6.56 -2.49 0.86
CA ASP A 43 8.00 -2.42 1.00
C ASP A 43 8.59 -3.76 0.53
N LEU A 44 9.51 -3.70 -0.43
CA LEU A 44 10.15 -4.90 -0.99
C LEU A 44 11.27 -5.45 -0.08
N ILE A 45 11.81 -4.64 0.82
CA ILE A 45 12.93 -4.96 1.69
C ILE A 45 12.43 -5.39 3.06
N LYS A 46 11.53 -4.60 3.64
CA LYS A 46 11.00 -4.78 5.00
C LYS A 46 9.63 -5.46 4.95
N GLY A 47 9.57 -6.70 4.46
CA GLY A 47 8.36 -7.49 4.52
C GLY A 47 8.39 -8.79 3.71
N ASP A 48 7.43 -9.67 3.98
CA ASP A 48 7.28 -10.94 3.28
C ASP A 48 6.56 -10.80 1.93
N PHE A 49 6.52 -9.60 1.34
CA PHE A 49 5.72 -9.33 0.14
C PHE A 49 6.12 -10.27 -1.00
N LEU A 50 7.41 -10.37 -1.32
CA LEU A 50 7.90 -11.25 -2.40
C LEU A 50 7.57 -12.73 -2.10
N SER A 51 7.74 -13.17 -0.86
CA SER A 51 7.42 -14.54 -0.44
C SER A 51 5.92 -14.85 -0.57
N LYS A 52 5.05 -13.91 -0.21
CA LYS A 52 3.58 -14.08 -0.29
C LYS A 52 3.03 -13.88 -1.71
N ALA A 53 3.73 -13.09 -2.53
CA ALA A 53 3.39 -12.86 -3.93
C ALA A 53 3.91 -13.97 -4.86
N LYS A 54 4.81 -14.86 -4.40
CA LYS A 54 5.44 -15.89 -5.22
C LYS A 54 4.45 -16.82 -5.94
N CYS A 55 3.31 -17.10 -5.31
CA CYS A 55 2.26 -17.96 -5.85
C CYS A 55 1.33 -17.23 -6.83
N CYS A 56 1.38 -15.89 -6.87
CA CYS A 56 0.49 -15.05 -7.67
C CYS A 56 1.18 -14.41 -8.87
N LEU A 57 2.51 -14.26 -8.80
CA LEU A 57 3.33 -13.67 -9.86
C LEU A 57 4.13 -14.76 -10.57
N SER A 58 4.41 -14.55 -11.86
CA SER A 58 5.29 -15.48 -12.59
C SER A 58 6.70 -15.44 -12.01
N SER A 59 7.38 -16.59 -12.03
CA SER A 59 8.78 -16.71 -11.61
C SER A 59 9.69 -15.73 -12.34
N LYS A 60 9.44 -15.52 -13.65
CA LYS A 60 10.13 -14.52 -14.47
C LYS A 60 9.95 -13.11 -13.92
N LEU A 61 8.73 -12.69 -13.62
CA LEU A 61 8.46 -11.35 -13.11
C LEU A 61 9.09 -11.12 -11.72
N LEU A 62 9.06 -12.14 -10.85
CA LEU A 62 9.69 -12.07 -9.53
C LEU A 62 11.21 -11.94 -9.65
N TYR A 63 11.83 -12.73 -10.52
CA TYR A 63 13.26 -12.66 -10.79
C TYR A 63 13.66 -11.28 -11.33
N GLU A 64 12.95 -10.77 -12.34
CA GLU A 64 13.21 -9.44 -12.90
C GLU A 64 13.02 -8.34 -11.84
N LEU A 65 11.97 -8.44 -11.01
CA LEU A 65 11.71 -7.50 -9.93
C LEU A 65 12.85 -7.49 -8.89
N GLN A 66 13.33 -8.67 -8.50
CA GLN A 66 14.43 -8.81 -7.55
C GLN A 66 15.73 -8.24 -8.13
N GLN A 67 16.07 -8.59 -9.37
CA GLN A 67 17.26 -8.07 -10.05
C GLN A 67 17.21 -6.55 -10.20
N LYS A 68 16.07 -6.00 -10.60
CA LYS A 68 15.87 -4.55 -10.71
C LYS A 68 16.00 -3.87 -9.36
N SER A 69 15.45 -4.49 -8.30
CA SER A 69 15.54 -3.95 -6.94
C SER A 69 16.99 -3.89 -6.46
N ILE A 70 17.77 -4.94 -6.68
CA ILE A 70 19.20 -4.99 -6.31
C ILE A 70 19.97 -3.93 -7.09
N ALA A 71 19.82 -3.89 -8.43
CA ALA A 71 20.55 -2.97 -9.30
C ALA A 71 20.27 -1.49 -9.01
N SER A 72 19.06 -1.16 -8.54
CA SER A 72 18.66 0.22 -8.25
C SER A 72 18.71 0.59 -6.77
N TYR A 73 19.10 -0.34 -5.89
CA TYR A 73 18.97 -0.14 -4.44
C TYR A 73 19.72 1.09 -3.94
N SER A 74 20.93 1.36 -4.44
CA SER A 74 21.73 2.53 -4.05
C SER A 74 21.26 3.85 -4.67
N SER A 75 20.36 3.80 -5.67
CA SER A 75 19.89 4.99 -6.37
C SER A 75 18.92 5.83 -5.54
N THR A 76 19.04 7.15 -5.61
CA THR A 76 18.04 8.10 -5.12
C THR A 76 16.71 8.00 -5.87
N ARG A 77 16.71 7.40 -7.06
CA ARG A 77 15.50 7.16 -7.89
C ARG A 77 14.96 5.73 -7.76
N TYR A 78 15.38 5.00 -6.73
CA TYR A 78 14.96 3.60 -6.49
C TYR A 78 13.44 3.42 -6.60
N LEU A 79 12.65 4.20 -5.85
CA LEU A 79 11.19 4.06 -5.89
C LEU A 79 10.60 4.40 -7.26
N GLU A 80 11.14 5.39 -7.97
CA GLU A 80 10.65 5.77 -9.29
C GLU A 80 10.89 4.64 -10.31
N VAL A 81 12.12 4.10 -10.32
CA VAL A 81 12.51 2.97 -11.19
C VAL A 81 11.66 1.75 -10.90
N MET A 82 11.47 1.42 -9.62
CA MET A 82 10.73 0.24 -9.22
C MET A 82 9.23 0.37 -9.49
N ASN A 83 8.63 1.52 -9.21
CA ASN A 83 7.23 1.79 -9.54
C ASN A 83 7.00 1.83 -11.06
N GLY A 84 7.92 2.41 -11.81
CA GLY A 84 7.91 2.39 -13.28
C GLY A 84 7.98 0.97 -13.84
N PHE A 85 8.79 0.10 -13.22
CA PHE A 85 8.93 -1.30 -13.62
C PHE A 85 7.64 -2.10 -13.41
N ILE A 86 6.97 -1.96 -12.25
CA ILE A 86 5.75 -2.73 -11.97
C ILE A 86 4.50 -2.18 -12.66
N LYS A 87 4.52 -0.92 -13.08
CA LYS A 87 3.36 -0.24 -13.68
C LYS A 87 2.90 -1.00 -14.93
N GLY A 88 1.67 -1.52 -14.88
CA GLY A 88 1.07 -2.28 -15.98
C GLY A 88 1.57 -3.72 -16.16
N ARG A 89 2.53 -4.18 -15.34
CA ARG A 89 3.03 -5.57 -15.39
C ARG A 89 2.29 -6.54 -14.48
N ILE A 90 1.53 -6.03 -13.51
CA ILE A 90 0.71 -6.83 -12.61
C ILE A 90 -0.74 -6.55 -12.92
N ASP A 91 -1.47 -7.56 -13.37
CA ASP A 91 -2.87 -7.44 -13.72
C ASP A 91 -3.77 -7.43 -12.46
N GLN A 92 -5.06 -7.10 -12.67
CA GLN A 92 -6.02 -7.04 -11.57
C GLN A 92 -6.33 -8.44 -10.99
N LYS A 93 -6.18 -9.51 -11.78
CA LYS A 93 -6.39 -10.89 -11.33
C LYS A 93 -5.31 -11.31 -10.32
N SER A 94 -4.05 -11.08 -10.65
CA SER A 94 -2.88 -11.30 -9.79
C SER A 94 -2.96 -10.40 -8.57
N THR A 95 -3.33 -9.13 -8.73
CA THR A 95 -3.52 -8.21 -7.60
C THR A 95 -4.59 -8.71 -6.62
N LYS A 96 -5.72 -9.20 -7.12
CA LYS A 96 -6.78 -9.81 -6.29
C LYS A 96 -6.27 -11.03 -5.53
N GLN A 97 -5.47 -11.89 -6.16
CA GLN A 97 -4.86 -13.05 -5.49
C GLN A 97 -3.83 -12.62 -4.43
N ILE A 98 -2.99 -11.64 -4.73
CA ILE A 98 -2.03 -11.06 -3.77
C ILE A 98 -2.77 -10.53 -2.55
N CYS A 99 -3.84 -9.74 -2.74
CA CYS A 99 -4.66 -9.27 -1.62
C CYS A 99 -5.22 -10.42 -0.78
N ARG A 100 -5.71 -11.50 -1.40
CA ARG A 100 -6.19 -12.69 -0.68
C ARG A 100 -5.09 -13.36 0.15
N ASN A 101 -3.90 -13.56 -0.42
CA ASN A 101 -2.75 -14.16 0.28
C ASN A 101 -2.24 -13.28 1.43
N LEU A 102 -2.44 -11.97 1.32
CA LEU A 102 -2.12 -11.00 2.36
C LEU A 102 -3.24 -10.83 3.40
N HIS A 103 -4.36 -11.54 3.26
CA HIS A 103 -5.59 -11.35 4.05
C HIS A 103 -6.11 -9.90 4.03
N ILE A 104 -5.91 -9.21 2.90
CA ILE A 104 -6.37 -7.84 2.65
C ILE A 104 -7.64 -7.88 1.80
N ARG A 105 -8.65 -7.09 2.18
CA ARG A 105 -9.86 -6.92 1.38
C ARG A 105 -9.52 -6.23 0.06
N TYR A 106 -9.72 -6.93 -1.05
CA TYR A 106 -9.52 -6.38 -2.38
C TYR A 106 -10.66 -5.42 -2.78
N HIS A 107 -10.29 -4.29 -3.39
CA HIS A 107 -11.22 -3.29 -3.92
C HIS A 107 -10.85 -2.98 -5.37
N TYR A 108 -11.73 -3.30 -6.32
CA TYR A 108 -11.45 -3.06 -7.73
C TYR A 108 -11.60 -1.56 -8.08
N PRO A 109 -10.64 -0.96 -8.81
CA PRO A 109 -9.31 -1.48 -9.14
C PRO A 109 -8.30 -1.24 -7.99
N THR A 110 -7.36 -2.17 -7.77
CA THR A 110 -6.23 -1.97 -6.85
C THR A 110 -4.91 -2.01 -7.63
N TYR A 111 -3.99 -1.12 -7.33
CA TYR A 111 -2.65 -1.09 -7.92
C TYR A 111 -1.59 -1.27 -6.85
N ILE A 112 -0.53 -2.01 -7.16
CA ILE A 112 0.60 -2.16 -6.26
C ILE A 112 1.52 -0.95 -6.43
N HIS A 113 1.96 -0.38 -5.32
CA HIS A 113 2.87 0.75 -5.30
C HIS A 113 3.99 0.48 -4.30
N ILE A 114 5.23 0.58 -4.76
CA ILE A 114 6.40 0.33 -3.93
C ILE A 114 6.72 1.60 -3.14
N TYR A 115 6.98 1.44 -1.85
CA TYR A 115 7.50 2.49 -0.98
C TYR A 115 8.62 1.94 -0.10
N SER A 116 9.33 2.83 0.60
CA SER A 116 10.36 2.46 1.56
C SER A 116 9.95 2.87 2.97
N VAL A 117 10.09 1.95 3.93
CA VAL A 117 9.99 2.25 5.36
C VAL A 117 11.18 3.08 5.84
N TYR A 118 12.30 3.06 5.10
CA TYR A 118 13.47 3.89 5.34
C TYR A 118 13.65 4.91 4.20
N PRO A 119 12.85 5.99 4.16
CA PRO A 119 12.89 6.96 3.07
C PRO A 119 14.17 7.80 3.12
N ARG A 120 14.84 7.92 1.98
CA ARG A 120 16.10 8.66 1.77
C ARG A 120 15.85 10.04 1.17
N THR A 121 15.01 10.14 0.15
CA THR A 121 14.70 11.43 -0.50
C THR A 121 13.48 12.13 0.10
N THR A 122 13.29 13.40 -0.26
CA THR A 122 12.13 14.20 0.17
C THR A 122 10.82 13.60 -0.34
N GLU A 123 10.81 13.08 -1.56
CA GLU A 123 9.68 12.42 -2.21
C GLU A 123 9.33 11.13 -1.47
N GLU A 124 10.34 10.31 -1.15
CA GLU A 124 10.17 9.09 -0.37
C GLU A 124 9.61 9.41 1.03
N LYS A 125 10.09 10.48 1.68
CA LYS A 125 9.59 10.92 2.99
C LYS A 125 8.13 11.37 2.91
N ARG A 126 7.74 12.09 1.85
CA ARG A 126 6.34 12.50 1.61
C ARG A 126 5.45 11.27 1.41
N LEU A 127 5.88 10.31 0.60
CA LEU A 127 5.14 9.07 0.38
C LEU A 127 5.01 8.25 1.66
N TYR A 128 6.10 8.11 2.43
CA TYR A 128 6.08 7.42 3.71
C TYR A 128 5.06 8.05 4.67
N LYS A 129 5.08 9.38 4.84
CA LYS A 129 4.10 10.11 5.65
C LYS A 129 2.68 9.95 5.13
N TYR A 130 2.49 9.97 3.81
CA TYR A 130 1.19 9.68 3.22
C TYR A 130 0.72 8.29 3.60
N VAL A 131 1.56 7.25 3.54
CA VAL A 131 1.22 5.87 3.89
C VAL A 131 1.09 5.67 5.41
N HIS A 132 1.80 6.45 6.21
CA HIS A 132 1.85 6.42 7.68
C HIS A 132 1.42 7.76 8.29
N PRO A 133 0.16 8.18 8.13
CA PRO A 133 -0.29 9.42 8.74
C PRO A 133 -0.17 9.29 10.27
N SER A 134 0.40 10.30 10.92
CA SER A 134 0.37 10.37 12.37
C SER A 134 -1.06 10.59 12.87
N ARG A 135 -1.35 10.24 14.13
CA ARG A 135 -2.65 10.56 14.76
C ARG A 135 -3.00 12.06 14.66
N PHE A 136 -1.98 12.94 14.69
CA PHE A 136 -2.16 14.39 14.56
C PHE A 136 -2.48 14.83 13.12
N ASP A 137 -1.90 14.19 12.10
CA ASP A 137 -2.21 14.48 10.70
C ASP A 137 -3.67 14.15 10.38
N PHE A 138 -4.21 13.10 11.00
CA PHE A 138 -5.59 12.69 10.82
C PHE A 138 -6.58 13.77 11.30
N LEU A 139 -6.35 14.34 12.49
CA LEU A 139 -7.18 15.41 13.04
C LEU A 139 -7.14 16.68 12.18
N ARG A 140 -6.03 16.95 11.51
CA ARG A 140 -5.88 18.12 10.62
C ARG A 140 -6.66 17.98 9.32
N ILE A 141 -6.79 16.75 8.79
CA ILE A 141 -7.61 16.46 7.61
C ILE A 141 -9.11 16.65 7.91
N PHE A 142 -9.57 16.22 9.09
CA PHE A 142 -10.97 16.40 9.52
C PHE A 142 -11.33 17.85 9.88
N ARG A 143 -10.36 18.70 10.25
CA ARG A 143 -10.61 20.13 10.52
C ARG A 143 -10.76 21.00 9.28
N ARG A 144 -10.46 20.48 8.09
CA ARG A 144 -10.53 21.19 6.80
C ARG A 144 -11.64 20.69 5.87
N SER A 145 -12.41 19.68 6.30
CA SER A 145 -13.61 19.18 5.61
C SER A 145 -14.84 19.64 6.36
#